data_AF-A0A5M4B612-F1
#
_entry.id   AF-A0A5M4B612-F1
#
_cell.length_a   1.000
_cell.length_b   1.000
_cell.length_c   1.000
_cell.angle_alpha   90.00
_cell.angle_beta   90.00
_cell.angle_gamma   90.00
#
_symmetry.space_group_name_H-M   'P 1'
#
loop_
_entity.id
_entity.type
_entity.pdbx_description
1 polymer ?
#
loop_
_entity_poly.entity_id
_entity_poly.type
_entity_poly.pdbx_seq_one_letter_code
_entity_poly.pdbx_strand_id
1 'polypeptide(L)'
;MSQNISLNQYINSKAMLFYFSIIVMFIISTPYLYFGKHIFLINLSCALYNIGIGVPSVLFLGAYNKKRIDLDKRSFGNYQGTGMAQWIISLPILLIPIALWIVVNIFSNNTIASIALALIGIIGLAFRNYFMNIIVKKYKSRKYITISGFKEIQ
;
A
#
# COMPACT_ATOMS: atom_id res chain seq x y z
N MET A 1 -15.91 17.45 18.00
CA MET A 1 -16.40 16.17 18.58
C MET A 1 -15.63 15.02 17.96
N SER A 2 -14.44 14.69 18.47
CA SER A 2 -13.62 13.61 17.90
C SER A 2 -13.76 12.37 18.75
N GLN A 3 -14.37 11.32 18.20
CA GLN A 3 -14.40 9.99 18.81
C GLN A 3 -13.01 9.61 19.34
N ASN A 4 -12.94 8.99 20.52
CA ASN A 4 -11.71 8.50 21.12
C ASN A 4 -11.22 7.23 20.38
N ILE A 5 -10.83 7.40 19.12
CA ILE A 5 -10.34 6.32 18.26
C ILE A 5 -8.87 6.15 18.57
N SER A 6 -8.48 4.95 19.03
CA SER A 6 -7.07 4.64 19.23
C SER A 6 -6.31 4.69 17.90
N LEU A 7 -5.05 5.12 17.93
CA LEU A 7 -4.20 5.17 16.73
C LEU A 7 -4.12 3.80 16.03
N ASN A 8 -4.18 2.71 16.81
CA ASN A 8 -4.20 1.35 16.28
C ASN A 8 -5.47 1.08 15.45
N GLN A 9 -6.66 1.43 15.98
CA GLN A 9 -7.91 1.33 15.23
C GLN A 9 -7.87 2.19 13.96
N TYR A 10 -7.37 3.43 14.04
CA TYR A 10 -7.27 4.30 12.89
C TYR A 10 -6.40 3.72 11.76
N ILE A 11 -5.22 3.18 12.09
CA ILE A 11 -4.32 2.58 11.10
C ILE A 11 -4.89 1.28 10.54
N ASN A 12 -5.55 0.46 11.38
CA ASN A 12 -6.24 -0.75 10.92
C ASN A 12 -7.40 -0.43 9.98
N SER A 13 -8.20 0.61 10.26
CA SER A 13 -9.28 1.05 9.37
C SER A 13 -8.73 1.51 8.02
N LYS A 14 -7.61 2.26 8.00
CA LYS A 14 -6.94 2.62 6.75
C LYS A 14 -6.48 1.39 5.96
N ALA A 15 -5.85 0.42 6.63
CA ALA A 15 -5.44 -0.82 5.98
C ALA A 15 -6.64 -1.56 5.37
N MET A 16 -7.76 -1.60 6.10
CA MET A 16 -8.99 -2.26 5.64
C MET A 16 -9.56 -1.62 4.37
N LEU A 17 -9.52 -0.28 4.25
CA LEU A 17 -9.90 0.41 3.01
C LEU A 17 -9.02 -0.01 1.83
N PHE A 18 -7.71 -0.14 2.04
CA PHE A 18 -6.81 -0.64 0.99
C PHE A 18 -7.11 -2.11 0.62
N TYR A 19 -7.30 -2.99 1.60
CA TYR A 19 -7.64 -4.39 1.32
C TYR A 19 -8.93 -4.53 0.54
N PHE A 20 -9.97 -3.80 0.94
CA PHE A 20 -11.23 -3.78 0.21
C PHE A 20 -11.04 -3.32 -1.23
N SER A 21 -10.28 -2.23 -1.44
CA SER A 21 -9.99 -1.70 -2.77
C SER A 21 -9.26 -2.71 -3.65
N ILE A 22 -8.27 -3.44 -3.10
CA ILE A 22 -7.53 -4.47 -3.83
C ILE A 22 -8.44 -5.64 -4.23
N ILE A 23 -9.30 -6.09 -3.32
CA ILE A 23 -10.26 -7.18 -3.61
C ILE A 23 -11.24 -6.76 -4.71
N VAL A 24 -11.79 -5.56 -4.63
CA VAL A 24 -12.69 -5.02 -5.65
C VAL A 24 -11.98 -4.92 -6.99
N MET A 25 -10.75 -4.37 -7.03
CA MET A 25 -9.95 -4.31 -8.26
C MET A 25 -9.64 -5.70 -8.82
N PHE A 26 -9.34 -6.68 -7.96
CA PHE A 26 -9.11 -8.06 -8.39
C PHE A 26 -10.36 -8.68 -9.01
N ILE A 27 -11.55 -8.46 -8.41
CA ILE A 27 -12.83 -8.92 -8.96
C ILE A 27 -13.10 -8.25 -10.32
N ILE A 28 -12.90 -6.95 -10.43
CA ILE A 28 -13.06 -6.21 -11.69
C ILE A 28 -12.06 -6.69 -12.76
N SER A 29 -10.90 -7.21 -12.33
CA SER A 29 -9.88 -7.79 -13.21
C SER A 29 -10.20 -9.24 -13.64
N THR A 30 -11.20 -9.91 -13.07
CA THR A 30 -11.56 -11.29 -13.46
C THR A 30 -11.90 -11.50 -14.94
N PRO A 31 -12.49 -10.55 -15.70
CA PRO A 31 -12.72 -10.71 -17.13
C PRO A 31 -11.43 -10.94 -17.94
N TYR A 32 -10.26 -10.55 -17.41
CA TYR A 32 -8.97 -10.82 -18.06
C TYR A 32 -8.66 -12.31 -18.21
N LEU A 33 -9.38 -13.19 -17.50
CA LEU A 33 -9.28 -14.64 -17.67
C LEU A 33 -9.59 -15.09 -19.11
N TYR A 34 -10.40 -14.33 -19.86
CA TYR A 34 -10.66 -14.57 -21.29
C TYR A 34 -9.38 -14.54 -22.14
N PHE A 35 -8.41 -13.69 -21.79
CA PHE A 35 -7.14 -13.55 -22.53
C PHE A 35 -6.11 -14.63 -22.17
N GLY A 36 -6.40 -15.48 -21.19
CA GLY A 36 -5.57 -16.64 -20.84
C GLY A 36 -5.37 -16.83 -19.35
N LYS A 37 -5.23 -18.10 -18.93
CA LYS A 37 -5.05 -18.50 -17.53
C LYS A 37 -3.78 -17.91 -16.89
N HIS A 38 -2.74 -17.66 -17.68
CA HIS A 38 -1.49 -17.07 -17.20
C HIS A 38 -1.67 -15.62 -16.70
N ILE A 39 -2.51 -14.82 -17.38
CA ILE A 39 -2.79 -13.43 -17.01
C ILE A 39 -3.57 -13.38 -15.70
N PHE A 40 -4.52 -14.29 -15.52
CA PHE A 40 -5.24 -14.44 -14.26
C PHE A 40 -4.29 -14.78 -13.11
N LEU A 41 -3.35 -15.70 -13.33
CA LEU A 41 -2.38 -16.13 -12.31
C LEU A 41 -1.45 -14.97 -11.90
N ILE A 42 -0.98 -14.17 -12.86
CA ILE A 42 -0.19 -12.95 -12.58
C ILE A 42 -1.01 -11.94 -11.76
N ASN A 43 -2.27 -11.70 -12.14
CA ASN A 43 -3.17 -10.79 -11.41
C ASN A 43 -3.41 -11.26 -9.97
N LEU A 44 -3.65 -12.56 -9.77
CA LEU A 44 -3.84 -13.15 -8.45
C LEU A 44 -2.59 -12.98 -7.58
N SER A 45 -1.42 -13.28 -8.14
CA SER A 45 -0.14 -13.11 -7.44
C SER A 45 0.12 -11.65 -7.06
N CYS A 46 -0.19 -10.73 -7.96
CA CYS A 46 -0.06 -9.30 -7.71
C CYS A 46 -1.03 -8.82 -6.61
N ALA A 47 -2.27 -9.29 -6.61
CA ALA A 47 -3.25 -8.98 -5.57
C ALA A 47 -2.79 -9.50 -4.20
N LEU A 48 -2.31 -10.74 -4.11
CA LEU A 48 -1.77 -11.32 -2.88
C LEU A 48 -0.55 -10.55 -2.36
N TYR A 49 0.38 -10.19 -3.25
CA TYR A 49 1.53 -9.36 -2.88
C TYR A 49 1.09 -7.98 -2.36
N ASN A 50 0.13 -7.33 -3.01
CA ASN A 50 -0.38 -6.03 -2.57
C ASN A 50 -1.04 -6.11 -1.19
N ILE A 51 -1.82 -7.16 -0.92
CA ILE A 51 -2.43 -7.37 0.40
C ILE A 51 -1.34 -7.65 1.47
N GLY A 52 -0.39 -8.53 1.16
CA GLY A 52 0.62 -8.95 2.13
C GLY A 52 1.68 -7.90 2.44
N ILE A 53 2.25 -7.28 1.40
CA ILE A 53 3.41 -6.40 1.50
C ILE A 53 3.10 -4.99 1.02
N GLY A 54 2.28 -4.84 -0.02
CA GLY A 54 1.92 -3.53 -0.58
C GLY A 54 1.27 -2.61 0.45
N VAL A 55 0.21 -3.06 1.12
CA VAL A 55 -0.52 -2.26 2.12
C VAL A 55 0.36 -1.87 3.31
N PRO A 56 1.08 -2.78 3.99
CA PRO A 56 2.02 -2.39 5.03
C PRO A 56 3.07 -1.39 4.57
N SER A 57 3.65 -1.58 3.37
CA SER A 57 4.64 -0.67 2.78
C SER A 57 4.10 0.73 2.58
N VAL A 58 2.91 0.86 1.97
CA VAL A 58 2.23 2.15 1.75
C VAL A 58 1.93 2.84 3.08
N LEU A 59 1.42 2.11 4.07
CA LEU A 59 1.11 2.68 5.38
C LEU A 59 2.38 3.13 6.11
N PHE A 60 3.47 2.37 6.02
CA PHE A 60 4.75 2.73 6.61
C PHE A 60 5.32 4.01 6.01
N LEU A 61 5.34 4.11 4.67
CA LEU A 61 5.83 5.30 3.96
C LEU A 61 4.90 6.50 4.19
N GLY A 62 3.59 6.27 4.32
CA GLY A 62 2.62 7.30 4.70
C GLY A 62 2.93 7.99 6.05
N ALA A 63 3.64 7.31 6.97
CA ALA A 63 4.06 7.91 8.24
C ALA A 63 5.10 9.03 8.06
N TYR A 64 5.74 9.11 6.89
CA TYR A 64 6.78 10.10 6.57
C TYR A 64 6.23 11.29 5.77
N ASN A 65 4.97 11.24 5.34
CA ASN A 65 4.34 12.37 4.67
C ASN A 65 4.08 13.52 5.67
N LYS A 66 4.66 14.69 5.37
CA LYS A 66 4.58 15.90 6.21
C LYS A 66 3.68 17.01 5.64
N LYS A 67 3.12 16.84 4.44
CA LYS A 67 2.36 17.92 3.77
C LYS A 67 0.91 17.94 4.22
N ARG A 68 0.42 19.13 4.58
CA ARG A 68 -0.98 19.38 4.93
C ARG A 68 -1.85 19.36 3.67
N ILE A 69 -3.03 18.78 3.80
CA ILE A 69 -4.11 18.92 2.82
C ILE A 69 -4.96 20.09 3.30
N ASP A 70 -5.16 21.08 2.45
CA ASP A 70 -5.97 22.26 2.75
C ASP A 70 -7.47 21.88 2.75
N LEU A 71 -8.12 21.96 3.91
CA LEU A 71 -9.52 21.52 4.04
C LEU A 71 -10.52 22.56 3.53
N ASP A 72 -10.09 23.81 3.35
CA ASP A 72 -10.95 24.91 2.90
C ASP A 72 -11.08 24.94 1.36
N LYS A 73 -10.24 24.18 0.65
CA LYS A 73 -10.38 23.94 -0.79
C LYS A 73 -11.30 22.77 -1.09
N ARG A 74 -12.12 22.92 -2.14
CA ARG A 74 -13.00 21.84 -2.66
C ARG A 74 -12.18 20.55 -2.84
N SER A 75 -12.69 19.45 -2.28
CA SER A 75 -12.05 18.12 -2.28
C SER A 75 -11.77 17.58 -3.69
N PHE A 76 -12.62 17.93 -4.67
CA PHE A 76 -12.36 17.66 -6.08
C PHE A 76 -11.33 18.64 -6.64
N GLY A 77 -10.08 18.19 -6.75
CA GLY A 77 -8.98 18.97 -7.35
C GLY A 77 -7.97 19.56 -6.35
N ASN A 78 -8.09 19.28 -5.06
CA ASN A 78 -7.08 19.70 -4.09
C ASN A 78 -5.86 18.77 -4.09
N TYR A 79 -4.94 19.00 -5.03
CA TYR A 79 -3.65 18.30 -5.09
C TYR A 79 -2.59 18.88 -4.13
N GLN A 80 -2.97 19.79 -3.22
CA GLN A 80 -2.03 20.29 -2.21
C GLN A 80 -1.71 19.17 -1.23
N GLY A 81 -0.50 18.63 -1.36
CA GLY A 81 -0.02 17.49 -0.57
C GLY A 81 0.21 16.21 -1.37
N THR A 82 -0.38 16.07 -2.57
CA THR A 82 -0.18 14.93 -3.48
C THR A 82 0.88 15.21 -4.56
N GLY A 83 1.89 16.03 -4.23
CA GLY A 83 2.92 16.46 -5.18
C GLY A 83 3.91 15.35 -5.57
N MET A 84 5.01 15.74 -6.22
CA MET A 84 6.10 14.84 -6.67
C MET A 84 6.57 13.83 -5.61
N ALA A 85 6.60 14.22 -4.34
CA ALA A 85 7.04 13.32 -3.26
C ALA A 85 6.19 12.06 -3.14
N GLN A 86 4.86 12.14 -3.32
CA GLN A 86 3.98 10.97 -3.27
C GLN A 86 4.25 10.03 -4.48
N TRP A 87 4.46 10.61 -5.65
CA TRP A 87 4.82 9.87 -6.87
C TRP A 87 6.18 9.18 -6.74
N ILE A 88 7.18 9.88 -6.20
CA ILE A 88 8.51 9.33 -5.90
C ILE A 88 8.41 8.17 -4.90
N ILE A 89 7.54 8.28 -3.89
CA ILE A 89 7.30 7.22 -2.90
C ILE A 89 6.53 6.03 -3.52
N SER A 90 5.60 6.28 -4.44
CA SER A 90 4.82 5.21 -5.09
C SER A 90 5.63 4.40 -6.12
N LEU A 91 6.64 5.01 -6.74
CA LEU A 91 7.46 4.34 -7.75
C LEU A 91 8.17 3.09 -7.21
N PRO A 92 8.88 3.12 -6.07
CA PRO A 92 9.46 1.93 -5.46
C PRO A 92 8.43 0.84 -5.17
N ILE A 93 7.26 1.22 -4.65
CA ILE A 93 6.20 0.26 -4.30
C ILE A 93 5.72 -0.50 -5.54
N LEU A 94 5.71 0.16 -6.70
CA LEU A 94 5.36 -0.46 -7.98
C LEU A 94 6.53 -1.24 -8.61
N LEU A 95 7.75 -0.69 -8.56
CA LEU A 95 8.92 -1.29 -9.19
C LEU A 95 9.42 -2.55 -8.48
N ILE A 96 9.35 -2.60 -7.15
CA ILE A 96 9.82 -3.75 -6.36
C ILE A 96 9.14 -5.07 -6.77
N PRO A 97 7.79 -5.20 -6.83
CA PRO A 97 7.16 -6.45 -7.24
C PRO A 97 7.46 -6.81 -8.69
N ILE A 98 7.58 -5.83 -9.58
CA ILE A 98 7.93 -6.05 -10.98
C ILE A 98 9.36 -6.58 -11.10
N ALA A 99 10.32 -5.95 -10.43
CA ALA A 99 11.71 -6.37 -10.41
C ALA A 99 11.84 -7.78 -9.83
N LEU A 100 11.16 -8.06 -8.72
CA LEU A 100 11.16 -9.38 -8.09
C LEU A 100 10.59 -10.44 -9.03
N TRP A 101 9.49 -10.15 -9.71
CA TRP A 101 8.91 -11.06 -10.69
C TRP A 101 9.84 -11.29 -11.89
N ILE A 102 10.43 -10.24 -12.47
CA ILE A 102 11.37 -10.34 -13.60
C ILE A 102 12.58 -11.18 -13.23
N VAL A 103 13.19 -10.93 -12.06
CA VAL A 103 14.36 -11.68 -11.60
C VAL A 103 14.04 -13.17 -11.51
N VAL A 104 12.93 -13.55 -10.87
CA VAL A 104 12.53 -14.97 -10.79
C VAL A 104 12.17 -15.53 -12.17
N ASN A 105 11.57 -14.72 -13.04
CA ASN A 105 11.19 -15.16 -14.38
C ASN A 105 12.40 -15.48 -15.26
N ILE A 106 13.48 -14.68 -15.19
CA ILE A 106 14.71 -14.91 -15.95
C ILE A 106 15.34 -16.27 -15.63
N PHE A 107 15.28 -16.71 -14.38
CA PHE A 107 15.86 -17.99 -13.95
C PHE A 107 14.89 -19.18 -14.02
N SER A 108 13.62 -18.95 -14.36
CA SER A 108 12.60 -20.01 -14.32
C SER A 108 11.56 -19.83 -15.43
N ASN A 109 10.33 -19.47 -15.10
CA ASN A 109 9.22 -19.33 -16.04
C ASN A 109 8.12 -18.45 -15.42
N ASN A 110 7.23 -17.89 -16.24
CA ASN A 110 6.19 -16.93 -15.84
C ASN A 110 5.30 -17.48 -14.70
N THR A 111 4.97 -18.77 -14.76
CA THR A 111 4.15 -19.44 -13.75
C THR A 111 4.86 -19.53 -12.39
N ILE A 112 6.14 -19.92 -12.40
CA ILE A 112 6.95 -20.06 -11.17
C ILE A 112 7.19 -18.69 -10.55
N ALA A 113 7.51 -17.67 -11.36
CA ALA A 113 7.67 -16.30 -10.90
C ALA A 113 6.40 -15.76 -10.23
N SER A 114 5.23 -16.06 -10.81
CA SER A 114 3.94 -15.68 -10.25
C SER A 114 3.65 -16.41 -8.94
N ILE A 115 3.92 -17.72 -8.86
CA ILE A 115 3.74 -18.50 -7.61
C ILE A 115 4.67 -17.97 -6.51
N ALA A 116 5.94 -17.70 -6.82
CA ALA A 116 6.90 -17.15 -5.87
C ALA A 116 6.41 -15.79 -5.32
N LEU A 117 5.92 -14.90 -6.20
CA LEU A 117 5.36 -13.62 -5.79
C LEU A 117 4.11 -13.77 -4.91
N ALA A 118 3.23 -14.71 -5.25
CA ALA A 118 2.05 -15.04 -4.42
C ALA A 118 2.45 -15.55 -3.04
N LEU A 119 3.44 -16.45 -2.95
CA LEU A 119 3.95 -16.98 -1.69
C LEU A 119 4.53 -15.88 -0.80
N ILE A 120 5.32 -14.98 -1.39
CA ILE A 120 5.86 -13.80 -0.69
C ILE A 120 4.70 -12.93 -0.14
N GLY A 121 3.64 -12.74 -0.93
CA GLY A 121 2.42 -12.06 -0.47
C GLY A 121 1.73 -12.76 0.69
N ILE A 122 1.56 -14.09 0.62
CA ILE A 122 0.94 -14.89 1.68
C ILE A 122 1.77 -14.82 2.97
N ILE A 123 3.10 -14.93 2.87
CA ILE A 123 4.02 -14.78 4.00
C ILE A 123 3.87 -13.38 4.60
N GLY A 124 3.87 -12.32 3.78
CA GLY A 124 3.64 -10.95 4.25
C GLY A 124 2.31 -10.77 4.98
N LEU A 125 1.25 -11.42 4.49
CA LEU A 125 -0.06 -11.43 5.12
C LEU A 125 -0.04 -12.16 6.48
N ALA A 126 0.65 -13.29 6.58
CA ALA A 126 0.83 -14.00 7.85
C ALA A 126 1.53 -13.12 8.91
N PHE A 127 2.52 -12.32 8.49
CA PHE A 127 3.22 -11.36 9.35
C PHE A 127 2.53 -9.99 9.48
N ARG A 128 1.30 -9.83 8.98
CA ARG A 128 0.57 -8.54 8.99
C ARG A 128 0.50 -7.92 10.38
N ASN A 129 0.17 -8.69 11.41
CA ASN A 129 0.05 -8.16 12.78
C ASN A 129 1.37 -7.57 13.29
N TYR A 130 2.49 -8.20 12.94
CA TYR A 130 3.83 -7.72 13.26
C TYR A 130 4.13 -6.38 12.56
N PHE A 131 3.90 -6.31 11.24
CA PHE A 131 4.09 -5.06 10.49
C PHE A 131 3.19 -3.93 11.00
N MET A 132 1.91 -4.20 11.27
CA MET A 132 0.97 -3.18 11.75
C MET A 132 1.39 -2.62 13.11
N ASN A 133 1.90 -3.46 14.02
CA ASN A 133 2.44 -2.98 15.30
C ASN A 133 3.65 -2.06 15.13
N ILE A 134 4.57 -2.39 14.22
CA ILE A 134 5.71 -1.51 13.88
C ILE A 134 5.23 -0.19 13.32
N ILE A 135 4.27 -0.22 12.38
CA ILE A 135 3.69 0.95 11.76
C ILE A 135 3.06 1.85 12.84
N VAL A 136 2.20 1.31 13.70
CA VAL A 136 1.55 2.07 14.78
C VAL A 136 2.57 2.72 15.71
N LYS A 137 3.63 2.01 16.11
CA LYS A 137 4.74 2.59 16.89
C LYS A 137 5.40 3.75 16.15
N LYS A 138 5.63 3.60 14.85
CA LYS A 138 6.24 4.65 14.02
C LYS A 138 5.37 5.89 13.91
N TYR A 139 4.07 5.72 13.67
CA TYR A 139 3.10 6.83 13.67
C TYR A 139 3.05 7.53 15.03
N LYS A 140 3.09 6.79 16.14
CA LYS A 140 3.11 7.37 17.49
C LYS A 140 4.37 8.21 17.73
N SER A 141 5.54 7.70 17.34
CA SER A 141 6.82 8.40 17.46
C SER A 141 6.88 9.67 16.60
N ARG A 142 6.34 9.63 15.38
CA ARG A 142 6.34 10.79 14.47
C ARG A 142 5.20 11.79 14.70
N LYS A 143 4.22 11.49 15.55
CA LYS A 143 3.05 12.35 15.82
C LYS A 143 3.44 13.81 16.04
N TYR A 144 4.41 14.08 16.91
CA TYR A 144 4.82 15.45 17.24
C TYR A 144 5.53 16.15 16.06
N ILE A 145 6.38 15.44 15.32
CA ILE A 145 7.08 15.96 14.13
C ILE A 145 6.08 16.28 13.01
N THR A 146 5.04 15.46 12.86
CA THR A 146 3.97 15.71 11.89
C THR A 146 3.17 16.95 12.27
N ILE A 147 2.83 17.11 13.55
CA ILE A 147 2.11 18.29 14.06
C ILE A 147 2.96 19.56 13.93
N SER A 148 4.26 19.50 14.27
CA SER A 148 5.15 20.67 14.16
C SER A 148 5.39 21.05 12.70
N GLY A 149 5.56 20.09 11.80
CA GLY A 149 5.70 20.34 10.37
C GLY A 149 4.45 20.99 9.74
N PHE A 150 3.26 20.80 10.33
CA PHE A 150 2.06 21.53 9.91
C PHE A 150 2.03 22.99 10.40
N LYS A 151 2.69 23.29 11.53
CA LYS A 151 2.78 24.63 12.13
C LYS A 151 3.90 25.49 11.55
N GLU A 152 5.03 24.90 11.15
CA GLU A 152 6.20 25.63 10.61
C GLU A 152 5.98 26.23 9.21
N ILE A 153 4.94 25.81 8.48
CA ILE A 153 4.59 26.33 7.15
C ILE A 153 3.42 27.33 7.26
N GLN A 154 3.29 27.99 8.42
CA GLN A 154 2.32 29.04 8.69
C GLN A 154 3.03 30.39 8.55
#